data_AF-A0A4R6HYX7-F1
#
_entry.id   AF-A0A4R6HYX7-F1
#
_cell.length_a   1.000
_cell.length_b   1.000
_cell.length_c   1.000
_cell.angle_alpha   90.00
_cell.angle_beta   90.00
_cell.angle_gamma   90.00
#
_symmetry.space_group_name_H-M   'P 1'
#
loop_
_entity.id
_entity.type
_entity.pdbx_description
1 polymer ?
#
loop_
_entity_poly.entity_id
_entity_poly.type
_entity_poly.pdbx_seq_one_letter_code
_entity_poly.pdbx_strand_id
1 'polypeptide(L)' 'MRDFLRRLPKAELHLHIEGTLEPELMFYLAERNGVDLPYASVEDVRAAETSPTCRPSSVSITRT' A
#
# COMPACT_ATOMS: atom_id res chain seq x y z
N MET A 1 3.80 -11.65 23.50
CA MET A 1 2.37 -11.42 23.17
C MET A 1 2.12 -11.22 21.68
N ARG A 2 2.82 -10.31 20.98
CA ARG A 2 2.61 -10.06 19.54
C ARG A 2 2.81 -11.30 18.65
N ASP A 3 3.76 -12.16 18.99
CA ASP A 3 4.02 -13.38 18.20
C ASP A 3 2.91 -14.42 18.29
N PHE A 4 2.20 -14.47 19.42
CA PHE A 4 1.02 -15.32 19.58
C PHE A 4 -0.10 -14.86 18.63
N LEU A 5 -0.37 -13.56 18.60
CA LEU A 5 -1.39 -12.97 17.72
C LEU A 5 -1.06 -13.18 16.23
N ARG A 6 0.21 -13.06 15.82
CA ARG A 6 0.62 -13.28 14.42
C ARG A 6 0.42 -14.72 13.94
N ARG A 7 0.62 -15.71 14.80
CA ARG A 7 0.54 -17.15 14.46
C ARG A 7 -0.88 -17.69 14.33
N LEU A 8 -1.89 -16.96 14.83
CA LEU A 8 -3.28 -17.37 14.64
C LEU A 8 -3.66 -17.32 13.15
N PRO A 9 -4.31 -18.35 12.59
CA PRO A 9 -4.83 -18.31 11.23
C PRO A 9 -5.91 -17.22 11.16
N LYS A 10 -5.77 -16.31 10.19
CA LYS A 10 -6.70 -15.19 9.97
C LYS A 10 -7.16 -15.24 8.53
N ALA A 11 -8.42 -14.90 8.30
CA ALA A 11 -8.95 -14.63 6.98
C ALA A 11 -9.16 -13.11 6.85
N GLU A 12 -8.71 -12.54 5.74
CA GLU A 12 -8.96 -11.15 5.38
C GLU A 12 -10.14 -11.12 4.41
N LEU A 13 -11.29 -10.63 4.88
CA LEU A 13 -12.54 -10.69 4.11
C LEU A 13 -12.71 -9.50 3.15
N HIS A 14 -11.91 -8.45 3.30
CA HIS A 14 -11.95 -7.29 2.43
C HIS A 14 -10.57 -6.64 2.38
N LEU A 15 -9.94 -6.74 1.22
CA LEU A 15 -8.67 -6.12 0.90
C LEU A 15 -8.80 -5.42 -0.44
N HIS A 16 -8.37 -4.17 -0.51
CA HIS A 16 -8.14 -3.49 -1.77
C HIS A 16 -6.72 -3.82 -2.24
N ILE A 17 -6.61 -4.54 -3.36
CA ILE A 17 -5.31 -4.91 -3.93
C ILE A 17 -4.53 -3.64 -4.30
N GLU A 18 -5.25 -2.59 -4.72
CA GLU A 18 -4.72 -1.28 -5.03
C GLU A 18 -4.01 -0.63 -3.83
N GLY A 19 -4.51 -0.87 -2.61
CA GLY A 19 -3.92 -0.35 -1.38
C GLY A 19 -2.74 -1.18 -0.84
N THR A 20 -2.38 -2.27 -1.52
CA THR A 20 -1.21 -3.10 -1.19
C THR A 20 -0.10 -2.97 -2.23
N LEU A 21 -0.28 -2.13 -3.24
CA LEU A 21 0.70 -1.94 -4.29
C LEU A 21 1.92 -1.22 -3.73
N GLU A 22 3.03 -1.94 -3.61
CA GLU A 22 4.28 -1.33 -3.16
C GLU A 22 4.81 -0.34 -4.21
N PRO A 23 5.42 0.79 -3.78
CA PRO A 23 6.02 1.78 -4.67
C PRO A 23 7.01 1.19 -5.67
N GLU A 24 7.85 0.25 -5.24
CA GLU A 24 8.81 -0.45 -6.09
C GLU A 24 8.13 -1.26 -7.20
N LEU A 25 7.05 -1.96 -6.85
CA LEU A 25 6.25 -2.73 -7.80
C LEU A 25 5.52 -1.81 -8.78
N MET A 26 5.08 -0.64 -8.33
CA MET A 26 4.44 0.36 -9.17
C MET A 26 5.37 0.83 -10.30
N PHE A 27 6.64 1.14 -9.98
CA PHE A 27 7.62 1.52 -11.00
C PHE A 27 7.95 0.38 -11.96
N TYR A 28 8.12 -0.84 -11.45
CA TYR A 28 8.33 -2.02 -12.31
C TYR A 28 7.16 -2.26 -13.27
N LEU A 29 5.92 -2.14 -12.79
CA LEU A 29 4.74 -2.28 -13.62
C LEU A 29 4.59 -1.12 -14.63
N ALA A 30 4.97 0.09 -14.25
CA ALA A 30 4.96 1.25 -15.13
C ALA A 30 5.98 1.11 -16.27
N GLU A 31 7.21 0.70 -15.97
CA GLU A 31 8.24 0.41 -16.97
C GLU A 31 7.78 -0.71 -17.92
N ARG A 32 7.28 -1.81 -17.37
CA ARG A 32 6.79 -2.96 -18.17
C ARG A 32 5.65 -2.59 -19.10
N ASN A 33 4.73 -1.74 -18.63
CA ASN A 33 3.52 -1.38 -19.38
C ASN A 33 3.68 -0.07 -20.18
N GLY A 34 4.84 0.60 -20.11
CA GLY A 34 5.10 1.87 -20.79
C GLY A 34 4.20 3.02 -20.31
N VAL A 35 3.90 3.08 -19.01
CA VAL A 35 3.03 4.10 -18.41
C VAL A 35 3.90 5.17 -17.73
N ASP A 36 3.71 6.43 -18.10
CA ASP A 36 4.39 7.56 -17.44
C ASP A 36 3.76 7.82 -16.06
N LEU A 37 4.57 7.66 -15.01
CA LEU A 37 4.19 7.99 -13.64
C LEU A 37 4.48 9.47 -13.34
N PRO A 38 3.61 10.18 -12.61
CA PRO A 38 3.85 11.57 -12.22
C PRO A 38 4.83 11.74 -11.05
N TYR A 39 5.59 10.69 -10.71
CA TYR A 39 6.51 10.65 -9.58
C TYR A 39 7.94 10.42 -10.07
N ALA A 40 8.90 11.19 -9.55
CA ALA A 40 10.28 11.13 -9.99
C ALA A 40 11.09 10.01 -9.31
N SER A 41 10.66 9.57 -8.12
CA SER A 41 11.35 8.55 -7.33
C SER A 41 10.41 7.71 -6.47
N VAL A 42 10.90 6.56 -5.99
CA VAL A 42 10.21 5.68 -5.03
C VAL A 42 9.96 6.41 -3.71
N GLU A 43 10.90 7.28 -3.31
CA GLU A 43 10.82 8.11 -2.12
C GLU A 43 9.68 9.12 -2.20
N ASP A 44 9.43 9.71 -3.38
CA ASP A 44 8.31 10.64 -3.59
C ASP A 44 6.95 9.94 -3.45
N VAL A 45 6.85 8.70 -3.94
CA VAL A 45 5.65 7.88 -3.79
C VAL A 45 5.41 7.54 -2.31
N ARG A 46 6.45 7.12 -1.58
CA ARG A 46 6.35 6.85 -0.13
C ARG A 46 5.98 8.09 0.69
N ALA A 47 6.52 9.25 0.31
CA ALA A 47 6.17 10.52 0.92
C ALA A 47 4.71 10.89 0.63
N ALA A 48 4.23 10.61 -0.58
CA ALA A 48 2.82 10.79 -0.95
C ALA A 48 1.91 9.90 -0.09
N GLU A 49 2.20 8.60 0.08
CA GLU A 49 1.44 7.69 0.97
C GLU A 49 1.33 8.19 2.42
N THR A 50 2.37 8.89 2.89
CA THR A 50 2.40 9.44 4.27
C THR A 50 1.77 10.84 4.36
N SER A 51 1.50 11.47 3.21
CA SER A 51 0.96 12.83 3.16
C SER A 51 -0.50 12.86 3.62
N PRO A 52 -0.91 13.85 4.44
CA PRO A 52 -2.29 13.98 4.89
C PRO A 52 -3.29 14.21 3.75
N THR A 53 -2.82 14.61 2.57
CA THR A 53 -3.64 14.83 1.36
C THR A 53 -3.89 13.56 0.55
N CYS A 54 -3.03 12.55 0.67
CA CYS A 54 -3.18 11.24 0.04
C CYS A 54 -3.52 10.20 1.11
N ARG A 55 -4.50 10.51 1.95
CA ARG A 55 -5.03 9.52 2.89
C ARG A 55 -6.13 8.76 2.15
N PRO A 56 -5.94 7.50 1.73
CA PRO A 56 -7.06 6.71 1.25
C PRO A 56 -8.09 6.65 2.37
N SER A 57 -9.33 6.98 2.06
CA SER A 57 -10.47 7.10 3.00
C SER A 57 -10.88 5.77 3.65
N SER A 58 -10.01 4.75 3.65
CA SER A 58 -10.34 3.37 4.00
C SER A 58 -9.21 2.59 4.69
N VAL A 59 -8.29 3.22 5.44
CA VAL A 59 -7.51 2.46 6.44
C VAL A 59 -8.35 2.27 7.71
N SER A 60 -9.42 1.48 7.55
CA SER A 60 -10.23 0.93 8.64
C SER A 60 -9.63 -0.38 9.15
N ILE A 61 -8.35 -0.36 9.54
CA ILE A 61 -7.67 -1.53 10.16
C ILE A 61 -7.45 -1.32 11.68
N THR A 62 -8.15 -0.36 12.30
CA THR A 62 -8.18 -0.19 13.77
C THR A 62 -9.60 0.02 14.28
N ARG A 63 -10.50 -0.92 13.97
CA ARG A 63 -11.76 -1.03 14.70
C ARG A 63 -12.14 -2.48 14.98
N THR A 64 -11.33 -3.15 15.80
CA THR A 64 -11.79 -4.03 16.88
C THR A 64 -10.73 -4.05 17.96
#